data_AF-A0A838FV29-F1
#
_entry.id   AF-A0A838FV29-F1
#
_cell.length_a   1.000
_cell.length_b   1.000
_cell.length_c   1.000
_cell.angle_alpha   90.00
_cell.angle_beta   90.00
_cell.angle_gamma   90.00
#
_symmetry.space_group_name_H-M   'P 1'
#
loop_
_entity.id
_entity.type
_entity.pdbx_description
1 polymer ?
#
loop_
_entity_poly.entity_id
_entity_poly.type
_entity_poly.pdbx_seq_one_letter_code
_entity_poly.pdbx_strand_id
1 'polypeptide(L)'
;MSIFGHPDCNSWASLLIARPSGKFFPLLPDDKKFDNLFGEVLAKIGGLSLVNDDAGTPPYRLAGVLFQNPLLAVRLVVRMARYLSSRKAPREILRSLARGQVHTLGVGMHNFMDASMVARADTDPVIKARLDSCVFKGAVKRNGEWQAVPMCSMNQQTWSEVYEGRLQDPELLKEPQVFAPANGASNGASNGH
;
A
#
# COMPACT_ATOMS: atom_id res chain seq x y z
N MET A 1 1.96 10.56 -3.00
CA MET A 1 1.47 9.25 -2.52
C MET A 1 1.13 8.31 -3.70
N SER A 2 1.25 6.99 -3.47
CA SER A 2 1.08 5.74 -4.27
C SER A 2 0.97 5.74 -5.81
N ILE A 3 1.61 4.77 -6.48
CA ILE A 3 1.19 4.17 -7.77
C ILE A 3 0.89 2.67 -7.58
N PHE A 4 1.28 2.08 -6.43
CA PHE A 4 1.23 0.64 -6.19
C PHE A 4 0.57 0.28 -4.84
N GLY A 5 -0.45 -0.58 -4.89
CA GLY A 5 -1.35 -0.95 -3.80
C GLY A 5 -2.46 0.09 -3.52
N HIS A 6 -3.50 -0.31 -2.78
CA HIS A 6 -4.63 0.55 -2.41
C HIS A 6 -4.22 1.52 -1.29
N PRO A 7 -4.63 2.82 -1.30
CA PRO A 7 -4.14 3.83 -0.34
C PRO A 7 -4.41 3.46 1.12
N ASP A 8 -5.47 2.68 1.38
CA ASP A 8 -5.83 2.24 2.72
C ASP A 8 -4.88 1.16 3.27
N CYS A 9 -4.24 0.36 2.42
CA CYS A 9 -3.38 -0.77 2.82
C CYS A 9 -1.92 -0.64 2.38
N ASN A 10 -1.62 0.25 1.44
CA ASN A 10 -0.27 0.51 0.97
C ASN A 10 -0.13 1.96 0.49
N SER A 11 0.80 2.69 1.08
CA SER A 11 1.18 4.02 0.65
C SER A 11 2.63 3.98 0.17
N TRP A 12 2.84 4.20 -1.13
CA TRP A 12 4.16 4.21 -1.75
C TRP A 12 4.56 5.61 -2.23
N ALA A 13 5.71 6.13 -1.79
CA ALA A 13 6.31 7.35 -2.32
C ALA A 13 7.47 6.99 -3.24
N SER A 14 7.38 7.40 -4.51
CA SER A 14 8.49 7.25 -5.46
C SER A 14 9.35 8.51 -5.48
N LEU A 15 10.61 8.34 -5.12
CA LEU A 15 11.64 9.38 -5.19
C LEU A 15 12.61 9.03 -6.31
N LEU A 16 12.87 9.99 -7.20
CA LEU A 16 13.98 9.93 -8.13
C LEU A 16 15.22 10.52 -7.46
N ILE A 17 16.33 9.78 -7.43
CA ILE A 17 17.60 10.23 -6.85
C ILE A 17 18.65 10.28 -7.97
N ALA A 18 19.21 11.46 -8.25
CA ALA A 18 20.33 11.61 -9.17
C ALA A 18 21.60 11.03 -8.53
N ARG A 19 22.18 9.97 -9.13
CA ARG A 19 23.44 9.37 -8.66
C ARG A 19 24.59 10.37 -8.44
N PRO A 20 24.83 11.33 -9.35
CA PRO A 20 26.03 12.18 -9.25
C PRO A 20 25.99 13.18 -8.09
N SER A 21 24.80 13.55 -7.60
CA SER A 21 24.67 14.62 -6.61
C SER A 21 23.81 14.27 -5.41
N GLY A 22 23.16 13.10 -5.40
CA GLY A 22 22.23 12.71 -4.35
C GLY A 22 20.96 13.57 -4.31
N LYS A 23 20.76 14.51 -5.24
CA LYS A 23 19.52 15.29 -5.30
C LYS A 23 18.35 14.36 -5.53
N PHE A 24 17.28 14.58 -4.78
CA PHE A 24 16.06 13.80 -4.91
C PHE A 24 14.91 14.66 -5.46
N PHE A 25 13.99 14.01 -6.16
CA PHE A 25 12.79 14.61 -6.71
C PHE A 25 11.61 13.65 -6.55
N PRO A 26 10.52 14.05 -5.86
CA PRO A 26 9.33 13.23 -5.76
C PRO A 26 8.64 13.14 -7.14
N LEU A 27 8.51 11.93 -7.65
CA LEU A 27 7.93 11.66 -8.97
C LEU A 27 6.45 12.05 -9.03
N LEU A 28 5.76 11.96 -7.89
CA LEU A 28 4.33 12.22 -7.74
C LEU A 28 4.10 13.42 -6.85
N PRO A 29 2.96 14.13 -7.00
CA PRO A 29 2.54 15.11 -6.04
C PRO A 29 2.39 14.48 -4.66
N ASP A 30 2.82 15.27 -3.69
CA ASP A 30 2.66 14.98 -2.28
C ASP A 30 1.68 16.03 -1.72
N ASP A 31 0.42 15.93 -2.16
CA ASP A 31 -0.64 16.82 -1.72
C ASP A 31 -1.95 16.07 -1.57
N LYS A 32 -2.70 16.38 -0.50
CA LYS A 32 -3.96 15.71 -0.15
C LYS A 32 -4.96 15.65 -1.31
N LYS A 33 -4.97 16.61 -2.23
CA LYS A 33 -5.91 16.61 -3.37
C LYS A 33 -5.52 15.57 -4.40
N PHE A 34 -4.22 15.37 -4.63
CA PHE A 34 -3.75 14.27 -5.47
C PHE A 34 -4.03 12.93 -4.81
N ASP A 35 -3.79 12.81 -3.50
CA ASP A 35 -4.02 11.56 -2.77
C ASP A 35 -5.50 11.15 -2.79
N ASN A 36 -6.42 12.09 -2.60
CA ASN A 36 -7.86 11.83 -2.71
C ASN A 36 -8.25 11.41 -4.13
N LEU A 37 -7.74 12.11 -5.15
CA LEU A 37 -8.02 11.80 -6.54
C LEU A 37 -7.47 10.44 -6.95
N PHE A 38 -6.26 10.11 -6.50
CA PHE A 38 -5.66 8.81 -6.77
C PHE A 38 -6.36 7.70 -5.98
N GLY A 39 -6.85 8.00 -4.78
CA GLY A 39 -7.72 7.12 -4.01
C GLY A 39 -9.04 6.83 -4.72
N GLU A 40 -9.68 7.82 -5.36
CA GLU A 40 -10.88 7.61 -6.19
C GLU A 40 -10.59 6.64 -7.36
N VAL A 41 -9.41 6.75 -7.98
CA VAL A 41 -8.97 5.85 -9.07
C VAL A 41 -8.71 4.45 -8.53
N LEU A 42 -7.96 4.31 -7.44
CA LEU A 42 -7.64 3.02 -6.83
C LEU A 42 -8.87 2.33 -6.22
N ALA A 43 -9.85 3.08 -5.73
CA ALA A 43 -11.11 2.52 -5.26
C ALA A 43 -11.89 1.80 -6.39
N LYS A 44 -11.76 2.28 -7.63
CA LYS A 44 -12.38 1.67 -8.81
C LYS A 44 -11.56 0.53 -9.41
N ILE A 45 -10.23 0.63 -9.36
CA ILE A 45 -9.34 -0.41 -9.90
C ILE A 45 -9.15 -1.55 -8.90
N GLY A 46 -9.26 -1.29 -7.60
CA GLY A 46 -8.88 -2.23 -6.53
C GLY A 46 -7.41 -2.10 -6.15
N GLY A 47 -6.49 -1.94 -7.08
CA GLY A 47 -5.08 -1.78 -6.77
C GLY A 47 -4.21 -1.83 -8.01
N LEU A 48 -2.93 -1.54 -7.84
CA LEU A 48 -1.94 -1.62 -8.90
C LEU A 48 -0.68 -2.27 -8.34
N SER A 49 -0.08 -3.23 -9.02
CA SER A 49 1.27 -3.71 -8.72
C SER A 49 2.09 -3.79 -10.00
N LEU A 50 3.41 -3.66 -9.89
CA LEU A 50 4.35 -3.99 -10.97
C LEU A 50 5.05 -5.33 -10.75
N VAL A 51 4.71 -6.04 -9.68
CA VAL A 51 5.24 -7.40 -9.48
C VAL A 51 4.52 -8.31 -10.45
N ASN A 52 5.28 -9.11 -11.21
CA ASN A 52 4.75 -10.00 -12.26
C ASN A 52 3.67 -10.99 -11.74
N ASP A 53 3.63 -11.22 -10.43
CA ASP A 53 2.63 -12.06 -9.77
C ASP A 53 1.25 -11.41 -9.62
N ASP A 54 1.09 -10.13 -9.99
CA ASP A 54 -0.20 -9.43 -9.92
C ASP A 54 -0.92 -9.50 -11.28
N ALA A 55 -1.67 -10.59 -11.47
CA ALA A 55 -2.73 -10.77 -12.47
C ALA A 55 -2.50 -10.23 -13.91
N GLY A 56 -1.25 -10.01 -14.35
CA GLY A 56 -0.81 -9.65 -15.71
C GLY A 56 -1.44 -8.42 -16.39
N THR A 57 -2.38 -7.72 -15.72
CA THR A 57 -3.25 -6.70 -16.31
C THR A 57 -3.20 -5.27 -15.71
N PRO A 58 -2.31 -4.87 -14.79
CA PRO A 58 -2.34 -3.55 -14.15
C PRO A 58 -2.44 -2.35 -15.13
N PRO A 59 -1.63 -2.25 -16.20
CA PRO A 59 -1.72 -1.11 -17.13
C PRO A 59 -3.05 -1.09 -17.90
N TYR A 60 -3.59 -2.26 -18.24
CA TYR A 60 -4.86 -2.37 -18.97
C TYR A 60 -6.07 -2.02 -18.09
N ARG A 61 -6.04 -2.40 -16.81
CA ARG A 61 -7.10 -2.06 -15.85
C ARG A 61 -7.13 -0.57 -15.56
N LEU A 62 -5.96 0.05 -15.40
CA LEU A 62 -5.86 1.50 -15.27
C LEU A 62 -6.41 2.19 -16.52
N ALA A 63 -5.98 1.79 -17.71
CA ALA A 63 -6.49 2.35 -18.96
C ALA A 63 -8.01 2.18 -19.10
N GLY A 64 -8.54 1.00 -18.79
CA GLY A 64 -9.97 0.70 -18.81
C GLY A 64 -10.78 1.58 -17.85
N VAL A 65 -10.33 1.73 -16.61
CA VAL A 65 -11.02 2.60 -15.62
C VAL A 65 -10.96 4.06 -16.04
N LEU A 66 -9.82 4.54 -16.55
CA LEU A 66 -9.70 5.91 -17.05
C LEU A 66 -10.59 6.16 -18.27
N PHE A 67 -10.74 5.18 -19.16
CA PHE A 67 -11.66 5.24 -20.30
C PHE A 67 -13.13 5.27 -19.86
N GLN A 68 -13.49 4.43 -18.89
CA GLN A 68 -14.86 4.39 -18.32
C GLN A 68 -15.18 5.61 -17.45
N ASN A 69 -14.17 6.35 -16.97
CA ASN A 69 -14.34 7.50 -16.08
C ASN A 69 -13.58 8.73 -16.63
N PRO A 70 -14.05 9.34 -17.73
CA PRO A 70 -13.34 10.41 -18.43
C PRO A 70 -13.09 11.64 -17.54
N LEU A 71 -14.01 11.96 -16.63
CA LEU A 71 -13.83 13.08 -15.68
C LEU A 71 -12.67 12.82 -14.70
N LEU A 72 -12.50 11.58 -14.22
CA LEU A 72 -11.37 11.21 -13.37
C LEU A 72 -10.06 11.28 -14.15
N ALA A 73 -10.06 10.80 -15.40
CA ALA A 73 -8.89 10.84 -16.27
C ALA A 73 -8.43 12.28 -16.53
N VAL A 74 -9.35 13.18 -16.89
CA VAL A 74 -9.03 14.61 -17.10
C VAL A 74 -8.49 15.25 -15.83
N ARG A 75 -9.12 15.01 -14.66
CA ARG A 75 -8.63 15.55 -13.38
C ARG A 75 -7.21 15.07 -13.08
N LEU A 76 -6.92 13.78 -13.32
CA LEU A 76 -5.61 13.18 -13.07
C LEU A 76 -4.54 13.78 -14.00
N VAL A 77 -4.83 13.85 -15.30
CA VAL A 77 -3.92 14.41 -16.31
C VAL A 77 -3.65 15.89 -16.05
N VAL A 78 -4.68 16.70 -15.81
CA VAL A 78 -4.51 18.14 -15.52
C VAL A 78 -3.69 18.36 -14.25
N ARG A 79 -3.90 17.53 -13.22
CA ARG A 79 -3.13 17.63 -11.96
C ARG A 79 -1.67 17.23 -12.18
N MET A 80 -1.40 16.18 -12.96
CA MET A 80 -0.04 15.79 -13.36
C MET A 80 0.66 16.86 -14.18
N ALA A 81 0.00 17.37 -15.21
CA ALA A 81 0.53 18.45 -16.01
C ALA A 81 0.88 19.67 -15.16
N ARG A 82 -0.03 20.12 -14.27
CA ARG A 82 0.25 21.23 -13.35
C ARG A 82 1.39 20.93 -12.38
N TYR A 83 1.46 19.73 -11.82
CA TYR A 83 2.52 19.35 -10.90
C TYR A 83 3.89 19.44 -11.59
N LEU A 84 4.02 18.80 -12.76
CA LEU A 84 5.24 18.81 -13.57
C LEU A 84 5.63 20.23 -14.01
N SER A 85 4.66 21.04 -14.44
CA SER A 85 4.90 22.43 -14.85
C SER A 85 5.29 23.33 -13.66
N SER A 86 4.70 23.13 -12.48
CA SER A 86 4.93 23.97 -11.29
C SER A 86 6.28 23.71 -10.61
N ARG A 87 6.74 22.46 -10.61
CA ARG A 87 7.89 22.05 -9.79
C ARG A 87 9.25 22.21 -10.48
N LYS A 88 9.31 22.78 -11.70
CA LYS A 88 10.53 22.93 -12.52
C LYS A 88 11.50 21.78 -12.24
N ALA A 89 11.15 20.56 -12.67
CA ALA A 89 11.93 19.36 -12.40
C ALA A 89 13.43 19.69 -12.51
N PRO A 90 14.24 19.45 -11.45
CA PRO A 90 15.61 19.94 -11.40
C PRO A 90 16.31 19.54 -12.69
N ARG A 91 16.89 20.51 -13.42
CA ARG A 91 17.55 20.24 -14.72
C ARG A 91 18.55 19.08 -14.61
N GLU A 92 19.12 18.93 -13.44
CA GLU A 92 20.01 17.84 -13.06
C GLU A 92 19.33 16.47 -12.99
N ILE A 93 18.14 16.36 -12.40
CA ILE A 93 17.34 15.13 -12.41
C ILE A 93 16.98 14.75 -13.84
N LEU A 94 16.58 15.71 -14.67
CA LEU A 94 16.29 15.46 -16.10
C LEU A 94 17.53 14.98 -16.86
N ARG A 95 18.69 15.62 -16.66
CA ARG A 95 19.96 15.21 -17.28
C ARG A 95 20.41 13.83 -16.79
N SER A 96 20.31 13.56 -15.49
CA SER A 96 20.65 12.25 -14.92
C SER A 96 19.68 11.18 -15.40
N LEU A 97 18.38 11.48 -15.54
CA LEU A 97 17.38 10.56 -16.07
C LEU A 97 17.70 10.19 -17.52
N ALA A 98 17.98 11.18 -18.37
CA ALA A 98 18.37 10.97 -19.76
C ALA A 98 19.67 10.15 -19.92
N ARG A 99 20.56 10.20 -18.92
CA ARG A 99 21.81 9.42 -18.88
C ARG A 99 21.66 8.05 -18.17
N GLY A 100 20.45 7.68 -17.76
CA GLY A 100 20.21 6.47 -16.97
C GLY A 100 20.84 6.50 -15.57
N GLN A 101 21.24 7.67 -15.08
CA GLN A 101 21.93 7.90 -13.81
C GLN A 101 20.98 8.26 -12.65
N VAL A 102 19.73 7.81 -12.72
CA VAL A 102 18.73 8.03 -11.66
C VAL A 102 18.38 6.70 -11.02
N HIS A 103 18.35 6.68 -9.69
CA HIS A 103 17.75 5.61 -8.92
C HIS A 103 16.33 5.97 -8.52
N THR A 104 15.45 4.98 -8.54
CA THR A 104 14.13 5.07 -7.91
C THR A 104 14.24 4.51 -6.50
N LEU A 105 13.96 5.34 -5.49
CA LEU A 105 13.73 4.88 -4.13
C LEU A 105 12.23 4.82 -3.90
N GLY A 106 11.75 3.63 -3.55
CA GLY A 106 10.37 3.41 -3.14
C GLY A 106 10.27 3.33 -1.62
N VAL A 107 9.63 4.30 -1.00
CA VAL A 107 9.29 4.22 0.44
C VAL A 107 7.85 3.74 0.55
N GLY A 108 7.65 2.54 1.09
CA GLY A 108 6.33 1.95 1.30
C GLY A 108 5.94 1.94 2.78
N MET A 109 4.73 2.38 3.09
CA MET A 109 4.06 2.07 4.35
C MET A 109 2.93 1.08 4.08
N HIS A 110 2.85 0.02 4.86
CA HIS A 110 1.76 -0.95 4.74
C HIS A 110 0.81 -0.85 5.93
N ASN A 111 -0.49 -0.92 5.66
CA ASN A 111 -1.55 -1.05 6.65
C ASN A 111 -2.32 -2.33 6.36
N PHE A 112 -2.90 -2.93 7.39
CA PHE A 112 -3.79 -4.09 7.20
C PHE A 112 -5.18 -3.61 6.82
N MET A 113 -5.80 -4.30 5.85
CA MET A 113 -7.24 -4.14 5.61
C MET A 113 -8.03 -4.68 6.79
N ASP A 114 -9.22 -4.12 6.99
CA ASP A 114 -10.17 -4.64 7.98
C ASP A 114 -10.56 -6.10 7.67
N ALA A 115 -10.71 -6.91 8.72
CA ALA A 115 -11.04 -8.34 8.59
C ALA A 115 -12.37 -8.57 7.85
N SER A 116 -13.37 -7.69 8.04
CA SER A 116 -14.65 -7.76 7.34
C SER A 116 -14.54 -7.47 5.84
N MET A 117 -13.52 -6.71 5.43
CA MET A 117 -13.20 -6.52 4.02
C MET A 117 -12.56 -7.78 3.48
N VAL A 118 -11.55 -8.34 4.15
CA VAL A 118 -10.87 -9.57 3.72
C VAL A 118 -11.87 -10.72 3.52
N ALA A 119 -12.82 -10.90 4.45
CA ALA A 119 -13.84 -11.95 4.36
C ALA A 119 -14.79 -11.81 3.15
N ARG A 120 -14.94 -10.59 2.60
CA ARG A 120 -15.79 -10.34 1.42
C ARG A 120 -15.07 -10.55 0.10
N ALA A 121 -13.78 -10.87 0.10
CA ALA A 121 -12.98 -11.02 -1.12
C ALA A 121 -13.58 -12.00 -2.14
N ASP A 122 -14.28 -13.04 -1.70
CA ASP A 122 -14.91 -14.01 -2.61
C ASP A 122 -16.15 -13.46 -3.33
N THR A 123 -16.75 -12.39 -2.79
CA THR A 123 -18.01 -11.80 -3.29
C THR A 123 -17.84 -10.37 -3.84
N ASP A 124 -16.74 -9.71 -3.51
CA ASP A 124 -16.41 -8.36 -3.98
C ASP A 124 -15.15 -8.39 -4.87
N PRO A 125 -15.29 -8.25 -6.21
CA PRO A 125 -14.17 -8.33 -7.14
C PRO A 125 -13.15 -7.20 -6.96
N VAL A 126 -13.54 -6.06 -6.38
CA VAL A 126 -12.62 -4.95 -6.09
C VAL A 126 -11.75 -5.30 -4.89
N ILE A 127 -12.33 -5.91 -3.86
CA ILE A 127 -11.58 -6.40 -2.70
C ILE A 127 -10.65 -7.55 -3.10
N LYS A 128 -11.13 -8.49 -3.93
CA LYS A 128 -10.27 -9.54 -4.48
C LYS A 128 -9.05 -8.96 -5.20
N ALA A 129 -9.28 -8.00 -6.07
CA ALA A 129 -8.21 -7.30 -6.76
C ALA A 129 -7.25 -6.55 -5.82
N ARG A 130 -7.74 -5.97 -4.71
CA ARG A 130 -6.88 -5.37 -3.68
C ARG A 130 -5.90 -6.40 -3.13
N LEU A 131 -6.41 -7.57 -2.74
CA LEU A 131 -5.62 -8.66 -2.19
C LEU A 131 -4.63 -9.22 -3.21
N ASP A 132 -5.07 -9.46 -4.44
CA ASP A 132 -4.21 -9.97 -5.52
C ASP A 132 -3.06 -9.01 -5.81
N SER A 133 -3.33 -7.70 -5.76
CA SER A 133 -2.33 -6.64 -5.96
C SER A 133 -1.39 -6.41 -4.78
N CYS A 134 -1.57 -7.15 -3.68
CA CYS A 134 -0.72 -7.02 -2.51
C CYS A 134 0.70 -7.50 -2.80
N VAL A 135 1.66 -6.58 -2.74
CA VAL A 135 3.09 -6.87 -2.88
C VAL A 135 3.70 -7.54 -1.64
N PHE A 136 3.05 -7.39 -0.49
CA PHE A 136 3.48 -8.00 0.77
C PHE A 136 2.78 -9.35 0.93
N LYS A 137 3.46 -10.42 0.52
CA LYS A 137 2.96 -11.80 0.59
C LYS A 137 3.72 -12.60 1.66
N GLY A 138 3.00 -13.41 2.42
CA GLY A 138 3.55 -14.41 3.33
C GLY A 138 3.48 -15.81 2.71
N ALA A 139 4.33 -16.72 3.17
CA ALA A 139 4.33 -18.12 2.72
C ALA A 139 3.49 -18.96 3.69
N VAL A 140 2.43 -19.59 3.18
CA VAL A 140 1.56 -20.49 3.96
C VAL A 140 1.51 -21.84 3.27
N LYS A 141 1.56 -22.92 4.06
CA LYS A 141 1.44 -24.28 3.54
C LYS A 141 -0.03 -24.70 3.48
N ARG A 142 -0.56 -24.98 2.29
CA ARG A 142 -1.95 -25.44 2.06
C ARG A 142 -1.92 -26.74 1.28
N ASN A 143 -2.60 -27.78 1.77
CA ASN A 143 -2.64 -29.11 1.16
C ASN A 143 -1.25 -29.70 0.84
N GLY A 144 -0.26 -29.41 1.69
CA GLY A 144 1.12 -29.88 1.50
C GLY A 144 2.00 -28.97 0.64
N GLU A 145 1.44 -27.99 -0.07
CA GLU A 145 2.16 -27.09 -0.96
C GLU A 145 2.35 -25.69 -0.35
N TRP A 146 3.50 -25.07 -0.63
CA TRP A 146 3.77 -23.70 -0.22
C TRP A 146 3.12 -22.72 -1.19
N GLN A 147 2.28 -21.83 -0.65
CA GLN A 147 1.58 -20.81 -1.42
C GLN A 147 1.94 -19.42 -0.88
N ALA A 148 2.22 -18.49 -1.79
CA ALA A 148 2.39 -17.08 -1.45
C ALA A 148 1.01 -16.41 -1.37
N VAL A 149 0.61 -15.99 -0.17
CA VAL A 149 -0.70 -15.38 0.09
C VAL A 149 -0.55 -13.93 0.56
N PRO A 150 -1.50 -13.02 0.25
CA PRO A 150 -1.46 -11.65 0.75
C PRO A 150 -1.36 -11.59 2.27
N MET A 151 -0.52 -10.71 2.82
CA MET A 151 -0.34 -10.59 4.28
C MET A 151 -1.66 -10.30 5.02
N CYS A 152 -2.60 -9.57 4.41
CA CYS A 152 -3.93 -9.34 5.00
C CYS A 152 -4.74 -10.63 5.13
N SER A 153 -4.68 -11.51 4.14
CA SER A 153 -5.33 -12.83 4.18
C SER A 153 -4.67 -13.76 5.18
N MET A 154 -3.34 -13.76 5.23
CA MET A 154 -2.58 -14.54 6.23
C MET A 154 -2.93 -14.09 7.66
N ASN A 155 -2.91 -12.78 7.91
CA ASN A 155 -3.26 -12.23 9.22
C ASN A 155 -4.70 -12.59 9.61
N GLN A 156 -5.67 -12.42 8.71
CA GLN A 156 -7.06 -12.79 8.99
C GLN A 156 -7.22 -14.29 9.28
N GLN A 157 -6.51 -15.16 8.54
CA GLN A 157 -6.51 -16.60 8.78
C GLN A 157 -5.96 -16.92 10.18
N THR A 158 -4.78 -16.39 10.52
CA THR A 158 -4.16 -16.60 11.84
C THR A 158 -5.07 -16.12 12.98
N TRP A 159 -5.71 -14.96 12.84
CA TRP A 159 -6.67 -14.49 13.85
C TRP A 159 -7.88 -15.41 13.96
N SER A 160 -8.41 -15.91 12.84
CA SER A 160 -9.55 -16.83 12.85
C SER A 160 -9.21 -18.13 13.58
N GLU A 161 -8.02 -18.70 13.32
CA GLU A 161 -7.52 -19.90 14.02
C GLU A 161 -7.36 -19.66 15.53
N VAL A 162 -6.82 -18.49 15.93
CA VAL A 162 -6.70 -18.11 17.35
C VAL A 162 -8.08 -17.96 17.99
N TYR A 163 -9.05 -17.33 17.31
CA TYR A 163 -10.40 -17.16 17.83
C TYR A 163 -11.15 -18.49 17.95
N GLU A 164 -11.04 -19.39 16.96
CA GLU A 164 -11.63 -20.73 17.04
C GLU A 164 -11.07 -21.54 18.20
N GLY A 165 -9.74 -21.52 18.41
CA GLY A 165 -9.11 -22.17 19.56
C GLY A 165 -9.61 -21.61 20.90
N ARG A 166 -9.80 -20.29 20.98
CA ARG A 166 -10.35 -19.64 22.19
C ARG A 166 -11.83 -19.92 22.42
N LEU A 167 -12.62 -20.10 21.37
CA LEU A 167 -14.03 -20.47 21.51
C LEU A 167 -14.20 -21.92 21.97
N GLN A 168 -13.23 -22.79 21.69
CA GLN A 168 -13.19 -24.18 22.15
C GLN A 168 -12.70 -24.31 23.60
N ASP A 169 -11.92 -23.35 24.10
CA ASP A 169 -11.51 -23.26 25.50
C ASP A 169 -11.82 -21.86 26.08
N PRO A 170 -12.96 -21.69 26.77
CA PRO A 170 -13.39 -20.41 27.33
C PRO A 170 -12.40 -19.77 28.32
N GLU A 171 -11.46 -20.53 28.88
CA GLU A 171 -10.41 -19.96 29.74
C GLU A 171 -9.42 -19.12 28.93
N LEU A 172 -9.17 -19.48 27.66
CA LEU A 172 -8.31 -18.70 26.75
C LEU A 172 -8.96 -17.37 26.31
N LEU A 173 -10.27 -17.18 26.49
CA LEU A 173 -10.92 -15.88 26.31
C LEU A 173 -10.53 -14.87 27.40
N LYS A 174 -10.07 -15.35 28.56
CA LYS A 174 -9.63 -14.51 29.69
C LYS A 174 -8.17 -14.10 29.57
N GLU A 175 -7.40 -14.75 28.70
CA GLU A 175 -6.01 -14.39 28.46
C GLU A 175 -5.86 -13.07 27.69
N PRO A 176 -4.97 -12.16 28.14
CA PRO A 176 -4.75 -10.88 27.49
C PRO A 176 -4.35 -11.07 26.02
N GLN A 177 -5.07 -10.41 25.12
CA GLN A 177 -4.66 -10.33 23.72
C GLN A 177 -3.36 -9.52 23.66
N VAL A 178 -2.41 -9.90 22.79
CA VAL A 178 -0.98 -9.53 22.78
C VAL A 178 -0.69 -8.03 22.51
N PHE A 179 -1.67 -7.15 22.73
CA PHE A 179 -1.54 -5.69 22.69
C PHE A 179 -2.19 -5.02 23.91
N ALA A 180 -2.06 -5.60 25.11
CA ALA A 180 -2.26 -4.79 26.31
C ALA A 180 -1.24 -3.64 26.27
N PRO A 181 -1.65 -2.35 26.27
CA PRO A 181 -0.71 -1.26 26.38
C PRO A 181 0.08 -1.49 27.66
N ALA A 182 1.41 -1.38 27.56
CA ALA A 182 2.32 -1.50 28.70
C ALA A 182 2.08 -0.33 29.69
N ASN A 183 0.98 -0.39 30.43
CA ASN A 183 0.72 0.51 31.54
C ASN A 183 1.40 -0.09 32.76
N GLY A 184 2.62 0.37 33.05
CA GLY A 184 3.32 -0.10 34.25
C GLY A 184 4.74 0.42 34.55
N ALA A 185 5.38 1.24 33.72
CA ALA A 185 6.59 1.95 34.14
C ALA A 185 6.23 3.41 34.45
N SER A 186 5.72 3.59 35.66
CA SER A 186 5.45 4.86 36.33
C SER A 186 6.62 5.83 36.24
N ASN A 187 6.26 7.10 36.04
CA ASN A 187 7.02 8.30 36.39
C ASN A 187 8.02 8.08 37.54
N GLY A 188 9.31 8.17 37.22
CA GLY A 188 10.40 8.39 38.15
C GLY A 188 11.06 9.73 37.87
N ALA A 189 10.32 10.82 38.06
CA ALA A 189 10.95 12.11 38.32
C ALA A 189 11.53 12.06 39.73
N SER A 190 12.85 11.96 39.85
CA SER A 190 13.57 12.33 41.07
C SER A 190 14.59 13.42 40.71
N ASN A 191 14.33 14.61 41.23
CA ASN A 191 15.29 15.70 41.39
C ASN A 191 16.43 15.32 42.34
N GLY A 192 17.58 16.01 42.19
CA GLY A 192 18.66 16.16 43.17
C GLY A 192 19.93 15.41 42.76
N HIS A 193 21.12 16.01 42.62
CA HIS A 193 21.68 17.30 43.05
C HIS A 193 22.72 17.79 42.05
#